data_AF-A0A3M7PWJ6-F1
#
_entry.id   AF-A0A3M7PWJ6-F1
#
_cell.length_a   1.000
_cell.length_b   1.000
_cell.length_c   1.000
_cell.angle_alpha   90.00
_cell.angle_beta   90.00
_cell.angle_gamma   90.00
#
_symmetry.space_group_name_H-M   'P 1'
#
loop_
_entity.id
_entity.type
_entity.pdbx_description
1 polymer ?
#
loop_
_entity_poly.entity_id
_entity_poly.type
_entity_poly.pdbx_seq_one_letter_code
_entity_poly.pdbx_strand_id
1 'polypeptide(L)'
;MKDNLIIMLKRFRIDNLGTVTKLANSIDFQEELNLSNYIVSNLNDRIYELTSICFHLGDSSNSGHYTSLVRSKSNNNWHYFDDENIKVFSSLNNFKQTNDTSTSQCYLLFYKLNRRSQNQIRRVNVVMPVIPDNLASPQANRKQSHDSRMSFQSLENEKMSFSIQKTSVEMKSIESEGEFGLQEISQTPENISQRDKRKEYKREWMRKKREDEHYRNVEKSIQKISKQVKREDLYEKQYEQLKNTVLKKNKRINDVEYRINEQIRNSQEHRLRRQDQAYRNYEQSRNTQEHQMRRTDPEYRELEQIRNTNEHQVRRTDPEYRELEQIRNTNEHQVRRQDTIYRNYEQIVNTYQRRGRRLDFDFREVEQLRDTEEHQQRRLDPQYREEEQDRNTEEHQLRRLDPQYREEEQLRNTEEHQLRRSDSIYRNDEQITNTIEHALRRKNIEYRMQEQLSDAQQHRNRRSDESLRIEEQARNSISKRNQRSNTKFLIDVYEEGIQNGPSFVCVCCGGLFFKRTVNKFTLSRNNSLFNQIFNVDIKSECGFNWICVTCSKYVRENKTPNLALSNGLQFPVVPDELKHLNEVEER
;
A
#
# COMPACT_ATOMS: atom_id res chain seq x y z
N MET A 1 13.40 -0.85 -6.89
CA MET A 1 14.78 -0.32 -6.86
C MET A 1 15.53 -1.07 -5.77
N LYS A 2 16.87 -1.11 -5.80
CA LYS A 2 17.63 -1.37 -4.57
C LYS A 2 17.36 -0.18 -3.60
N ASP A 3 17.89 -0.23 -2.39
CA ASP A 3 17.99 0.99 -1.57
C ASP A 3 19.39 1.65 -1.75
N ASN A 4 20.15 1.14 -2.70
CA ASN A 4 21.57 1.35 -2.86
C ASN A 4 22.00 2.68 -3.52
N LEU A 5 21.17 3.50 -4.09
CA LEU A 5 21.58 4.08 -5.37
C LEU A 5 22.69 5.28 -5.39
N ILE A 6 24.03 5.05 -5.65
CA ILE A 6 25.23 5.97 -5.92
C ILE A 6 25.19 6.86 -7.20
N ILE A 7 25.73 8.09 -7.19
CA ILE A 7 25.90 8.91 -8.43
C ILE A 7 27.38 9.08 -8.81
N MET A 8 27.69 8.88 -10.10
CA MET A 8 28.97 9.25 -10.75
C MET A 8 28.77 10.45 -11.68
N LEU A 9 29.54 11.51 -11.46
CA LEU A 9 29.50 12.72 -12.29
C LEU A 9 30.42 12.52 -13.51
N LYS A 10 29.84 12.52 -14.73
CA LYS A 10 30.56 12.38 -16.00
C LYS A 10 31.39 13.64 -16.33
N ARG A 11 32.46 13.88 -15.57
CA ARG A 11 33.31 15.08 -15.68
C ARG A 11 34.40 15.01 -16.76
N PHE A 12 34.67 13.86 -17.36
CA PHE A 12 35.66 13.77 -18.45
C PHE A 12 34.95 13.76 -19.80
N ARG A 13 35.39 14.64 -20.71
CA ARG A 13 35.02 14.62 -22.12
C ARG A 13 36.27 14.44 -22.98
N ILE A 14 36.11 13.82 -24.13
CA ILE A 14 37.14 13.75 -25.18
C ILE A 14 36.68 14.72 -26.27
N ASP A 15 37.58 15.59 -26.75
CA ASP A 15 37.29 16.45 -27.90
C ASP A 15 37.51 15.72 -29.24
N ASN A 16 37.18 16.39 -30.35
CA ASN A 16 37.32 15.83 -31.70
C ASN A 16 38.80 15.59 -32.12
N LEU A 17 39.77 16.01 -31.32
CA LEU A 17 41.21 15.81 -31.52
C LEU A 17 41.78 14.71 -30.59
N GLY A 18 40.94 14.09 -29.75
CA GLY A 18 41.34 13.04 -28.81
C GLY A 18 41.80 13.55 -27.45
N THR A 19 41.76 14.86 -27.18
CA THR A 19 42.21 15.43 -25.91
C THR A 19 41.18 15.19 -24.81
N VAL A 20 41.59 14.55 -23.72
CA VAL A 20 40.73 14.37 -22.54
C VAL A 20 40.75 15.66 -21.71
N THR A 21 39.62 16.35 -21.63
CA THR A 21 39.45 17.55 -20.79
C THR A 21 38.46 17.30 -19.67
N LYS A 22 38.80 17.78 -18.47
CA LYS A 22 37.94 17.67 -17.29
C LYS A 22 37.05 18.90 -17.14
N LEU A 23 35.78 18.65 -16.84
CA LEU A 23 34.76 19.65 -16.59
C LEU A 23 34.80 20.06 -15.12
N ALA A 24 35.41 21.22 -14.84
CA ALA A 24 35.49 21.84 -13.51
C ALA A 24 34.27 22.73 -13.18
N ASN A 25 33.12 22.51 -13.83
CA ASN A 25 31.90 23.25 -13.53
C ASN A 25 31.40 22.92 -12.11
N SER A 26 31.05 23.94 -11.33
CA SER A 26 30.43 23.70 -10.02
C SER A 26 29.10 22.97 -10.19
N ILE A 27 28.83 22.04 -9.27
CA ILE A 27 27.58 21.29 -9.19
C ILE A 27 27.18 21.37 -7.72
N ASP A 28 26.06 22.03 -7.43
CA ASP A 28 25.48 22.04 -6.09
C ASP A 28 24.83 20.68 -5.81
N PHE A 29 25.65 19.68 -5.44
CA PHE A 29 25.18 18.47 -4.79
C PHE A 29 24.64 18.91 -3.42
N GLN A 30 23.38 19.30 -3.38
CA GLN A 30 22.76 19.82 -2.17
C GLN A 30 22.87 18.81 -1.04
N GLU A 31 22.70 19.30 0.18
CA GLU A 31 22.70 18.42 1.34
C GLU A 31 21.47 17.44 1.28
N GLU A 32 20.51 17.57 0.31
CA GLU A 32 19.94 16.46 -0.53
C GLU A 32 19.62 16.93 -1.94
N LEU A 33 19.31 15.99 -2.85
CA LEU A 33 18.56 16.29 -4.07
C LEU A 33 17.27 15.43 -4.21
N ASN A 34 16.08 15.99 -3.92
CA ASN A 34 14.81 15.22 -3.94
C ASN A 34 14.54 14.58 -5.32
N LEU A 35 14.19 13.30 -5.34
CA LEU A 35 13.99 12.51 -6.57
C LEU A 35 12.65 11.80 -6.65
N SER A 36 11.74 12.02 -5.69
CA SER A 36 10.36 11.51 -5.75
C SER A 36 9.66 11.91 -7.06
N ASN A 37 9.96 13.12 -7.58
CA ASN A 37 9.46 13.66 -8.85
C ASN A 37 10.02 12.99 -10.13
N TYR A 38 10.92 12.00 -10.00
CA TYR A 38 11.60 11.34 -11.12
C TYR A 38 11.33 9.82 -11.14
N ILE A 39 10.26 9.38 -10.47
CA ILE A 39 9.85 7.97 -10.34
C ILE A 39 8.42 7.80 -10.88
N VAL A 40 8.20 6.73 -11.65
CA VAL A 40 6.95 6.50 -12.44
C VAL A 40 5.88 5.72 -11.66
N SER A 41 6.09 5.46 -10.36
CA SER A 41 5.18 4.67 -9.52
C SER A 41 4.83 5.39 -8.22
N ASN A 42 3.72 4.99 -7.59
CA ASN A 42 3.15 5.58 -6.36
C ASN A 42 4.02 5.45 -5.08
N LEU A 43 5.34 5.28 -5.23
CA LEU A 43 6.33 5.32 -4.16
C LEU A 43 6.91 6.73 -4.04
N ASN A 44 6.03 7.69 -3.75
CA ASN A 44 6.41 9.05 -3.38
C ASN A 44 7.25 9.03 -2.09
N ASP A 45 7.93 10.14 -1.80
CA ASP A 45 8.82 10.31 -0.65
C ASP A 45 9.95 9.27 -0.60
N ARG A 46 10.67 9.11 -1.73
CA ARG A 46 11.71 8.08 -1.80
C ARG A 46 12.99 8.43 -1.03
N ILE A 47 13.22 9.71 -0.82
CA ILE A 47 13.97 10.42 0.22
C ILE A 47 15.26 9.73 0.74
N TYR A 48 16.43 10.17 0.25
CA TYR A 48 17.77 9.56 0.26
C TYR A 48 19.06 10.32 0.93
N GLU A 49 19.84 9.99 1.99
CA GLU A 49 20.93 10.91 2.58
C GLU A 49 22.36 10.88 2.00
N LEU A 50 23.07 12.02 1.85
CA LEU A 50 24.53 12.07 1.61
C LEU A 50 25.33 11.59 2.85
N THR A 51 26.15 10.56 2.66
CA THR A 51 26.99 9.93 3.70
C THR A 51 28.45 9.92 3.31
N SER A 52 28.78 10.20 2.05
CA SER A 52 30.13 10.43 1.62
C SER A 52 30.22 11.14 0.26
N ILE A 53 31.37 11.67 -0.06
CA ILE A 53 31.71 12.21 -1.38
C ILE A 53 33.10 11.68 -1.69
N CYS A 54 33.37 11.27 -2.91
CA CYS A 54 34.75 11.12 -3.40
C CYS A 54 35.02 12.25 -4.39
N PHE A 55 36.05 13.04 -4.10
CA PHE A 55 36.56 14.07 -4.98
C PHE A 55 37.71 13.52 -5.78
N HIS A 56 37.82 13.94 -7.03
CA HIS A 56 39.03 13.74 -7.81
C HIS A 56 39.65 15.12 -8.02
N LEU A 57 40.81 15.38 -7.44
CA LEU A 57 41.48 16.69 -7.48
C LEU A 57 42.57 16.67 -8.56
N GLY A 58 42.67 17.74 -9.36
CA GLY A 58 43.54 17.81 -10.54
C GLY A 58 42.82 17.45 -11.84
N ASP A 59 43.32 17.98 -12.96
CA ASP A 59 42.51 18.18 -14.17
C ASP A 59 42.72 17.17 -15.30
N SER A 60 43.64 16.21 -15.12
CA SER A 60 43.86 15.11 -16.07
C SER A 60 43.02 13.88 -15.71
N SER A 61 42.85 12.93 -16.65
CA SER A 61 42.27 11.61 -16.37
C SER A 61 43.27 10.59 -15.81
N ASN A 62 44.57 10.84 -15.99
CA ASN A 62 45.62 9.83 -15.78
C ASN A 62 46.46 10.10 -14.52
N SER A 63 46.25 11.26 -13.88
CA SER A 63 46.90 11.69 -12.65
C SER A 63 46.02 12.72 -11.92
N GLY A 64 45.88 12.52 -10.61
CA GLY A 64 45.11 13.35 -9.70
C GLY A 64 45.11 12.74 -8.30
N HIS A 65 44.51 13.44 -7.34
CA HIS A 65 44.43 13.01 -5.94
C HIS A 65 42.99 12.68 -5.55
N TYR A 66 42.79 11.62 -4.76
CA TYR A 66 41.46 11.16 -4.35
C TYR A 66 41.25 11.38 -2.86
N THR A 67 40.30 12.26 -2.52
CA THR A 67 39.90 12.53 -1.13
C THR A 67 38.44 12.16 -0.91
N SER A 68 38.03 12.00 0.34
CA SER A 68 36.63 11.69 0.64
C SER A 68 36.06 12.43 1.83
N LEU A 69 34.87 13.02 1.66
CA LEU A 69 34.03 13.43 2.79
C LEU A 69 33.18 12.23 3.24
N VAL A 70 32.90 12.05 4.53
CA VAL A 70 32.06 10.96 5.07
C VAL A 70 31.24 11.46 6.27
N ARG A 71 29.91 11.27 6.27
CA ARG A 71 29.03 11.62 7.40
C ARG A 71 29.13 10.54 8.47
N SER A 72 29.57 10.91 9.66
CA SER A 72 29.60 10.01 10.80
C SER A 72 28.18 9.80 11.35
N LYS A 73 27.79 8.53 11.47
CA LYS A 73 26.45 8.11 11.92
C LYS A 73 26.18 8.41 13.40
N SER A 74 27.22 8.65 14.21
CA SER A 74 27.11 8.82 15.67
C SER A 74 26.87 10.26 16.11
N ASN A 75 27.25 11.24 15.30
CA ASN A 75 27.16 12.67 15.63
C ASN A 75 26.68 13.54 14.47
N ASN A 76 26.30 12.95 13.32
CA ASN A 76 25.91 13.61 12.05
C ASN A 76 26.96 14.56 11.43
N ASN A 77 28.15 14.69 12.03
CA ASN A 77 29.23 15.52 11.53
C ASN A 77 29.86 14.91 10.27
N TRP A 78 30.52 15.76 9.50
CA TRP A 78 31.11 15.46 8.21
C TRP A 78 32.64 15.40 8.33
N HIS A 79 33.22 14.22 8.09
CA HIS A 79 34.65 13.94 8.22
C HIS A 79 35.30 13.89 6.83
N TYR A 80 36.20 14.82 6.51
CA TYR A 80 36.98 14.85 5.27
C TYR A 80 38.32 14.16 5.48
N PHE A 81 38.51 13.02 4.82
CA PHE A 81 39.72 12.21 4.77
C PHE A 81 40.56 12.60 3.54
N ASP A 82 41.82 12.92 3.79
CA ASP A 82 42.83 13.40 2.85
C ASP A 82 44.14 12.69 3.21
N ASP A 83 44.24 11.45 2.72
CA ASP A 83 45.13 10.38 3.23
C ASP A 83 45.06 10.25 4.76
N GLU A 84 46.17 10.50 5.46
CA GLU A 84 46.28 10.43 6.91
C GLU A 84 45.58 11.59 7.64
N ASN A 85 45.13 12.62 6.92
CA ASN A 85 44.59 13.86 7.50
C ASN A 85 43.06 13.81 7.53
N ILE A 86 42.45 13.99 8.71
CA ILE A 86 40.99 14.00 8.89
C ILE A 86 40.53 15.36 9.44
N LYS A 87 39.61 16.03 8.74
CA LYS A 87 38.99 17.32 9.14
C LYS A 87 37.50 17.11 9.42
N VAL A 88 36.92 17.77 10.43
CA VAL A 88 35.51 17.55 10.84
C VAL A 88 34.70 18.84 10.75
N PHE A 89 33.53 18.77 10.09
CA PHE A 89 32.62 19.88 9.82
C PHE A 89 31.23 19.58 10.40
N SER A 90 30.52 20.57 10.94
CA SER A 90 29.22 20.36 11.62
C SER A 90 28.04 20.14 10.67
N SER A 91 28.19 20.47 9.38
CA SER A 91 27.20 20.26 8.30
C SER A 91 27.92 20.24 6.95
N LEU A 92 27.30 19.70 5.90
CA LEU A 92 27.87 19.80 4.54
C LEU A 92 27.89 21.26 4.09
N ASN A 93 26.89 22.04 4.48
CA ASN A 93 26.88 23.49 4.30
C ASN A 93 28.16 24.15 4.85
N ASN A 94 28.62 23.75 6.05
CA ASN A 94 29.88 24.22 6.62
C ASN A 94 31.13 23.69 5.87
N PHE A 95 31.10 22.46 5.35
CA PHE A 95 32.17 21.94 4.47
C PHE A 95 32.27 22.71 3.14
N LYS A 96 31.15 22.96 2.45
CA LYS A 96 31.11 23.70 1.17
C LYS A 96 31.69 25.10 1.33
N GLN A 97 31.19 25.87 2.30
CA GLN A 97 31.65 27.23 2.63
C GLN A 97 33.14 27.32 3.02
N THR A 98 33.79 26.19 3.31
CA THR A 98 35.23 26.14 3.67
C THR A 98 36.10 25.43 2.62
N ASN A 99 35.51 24.82 1.58
CA ASN A 99 36.22 24.03 0.56
C ASN A 99 35.59 24.18 -0.84
N ASP A 100 35.09 25.37 -1.21
CA ASP A 100 34.34 25.60 -2.46
C ASP A 100 35.04 25.04 -3.71
N THR A 101 36.36 25.24 -3.85
CA THR A 101 37.18 24.73 -4.97
C THR A 101 37.21 23.20 -5.05
N SER A 102 36.99 22.49 -3.93
CA SER A 102 36.85 21.03 -3.93
C SER A 102 35.45 20.61 -4.40
N THR A 103 34.40 21.42 -4.18
CA THR A 103 33.03 21.07 -4.58
C THR A 103 32.88 20.95 -6.10
N SER A 104 33.52 21.83 -6.87
CA SER A 104 33.58 21.75 -8.34
C SER A 104 34.38 20.54 -8.85
N GLN A 105 35.20 19.93 -8.00
CA GLN A 105 36.02 18.75 -8.28
C GLN A 105 35.41 17.44 -7.71
N CYS A 106 34.18 17.49 -7.19
CA CYS A 106 33.39 16.32 -6.77
C CYS A 106 33.21 15.33 -7.93
N TYR A 107 33.46 14.03 -7.72
CA TYR A 107 33.44 13.02 -8.77
C TYR A 107 32.39 11.92 -8.55
N LEU A 108 32.36 11.34 -7.34
CA LEU A 108 31.34 10.35 -6.94
C LEU A 108 30.62 10.85 -5.68
N LEU A 109 29.31 10.65 -5.63
CA LEU A 109 28.47 10.98 -4.48
C LEU A 109 27.98 9.68 -3.81
N PHE A 110 28.08 9.62 -2.48
CA PHE A 110 27.87 8.46 -1.62
C PHE A 110 27.03 8.83 -0.36
N TYR A 111 26.36 7.84 0.25
CA TYR A 111 25.01 8.12 0.77
C TYR A 111 24.22 6.99 1.59
N LYS A 112 22.92 7.14 2.04
CA LYS A 112 21.88 6.11 2.46
C LYS A 112 20.38 6.58 2.71
N LEU A 113 19.35 5.75 2.43
CA LEU A 113 17.80 5.75 2.78
C LEU A 113 17.49 6.92 3.91
N ASN A 114 16.52 7.86 3.83
CA ASN A 114 15.71 8.21 5.05
C ASN A 114 14.46 7.37 5.34
N ARG A 115 14.52 6.32 6.19
CA ARG A 115 13.28 5.66 6.70
C ARG A 115 12.64 6.46 7.85
N ARG A 116 13.25 7.55 8.34
CA ARG A 116 12.62 8.40 9.37
C ARG A 116 11.40 9.14 8.79
N SER A 117 11.48 9.57 7.53
CA SER A 117 10.36 10.22 6.82
C SER A 117 9.11 9.35 6.75
N GLN A 118 9.26 8.03 6.64
CA GLN A 118 8.14 7.09 6.57
C GLN A 118 7.36 6.93 7.89
N ASN A 119 7.93 7.39 9.02
CA ASN A 119 7.35 7.18 10.35
C ASN A 119 6.62 8.39 10.95
N GLN A 120 6.81 9.61 10.44
CA GLN A 120 6.17 10.81 11.04
C GLN A 120 4.72 11.05 10.59
N ILE A 121 4.33 10.59 9.39
CA ILE A 121 2.97 10.80 8.85
C ILE A 121 1.90 9.94 9.59
N ARG A 122 2.30 8.84 10.26
CA ARG A 122 1.40 7.88 10.91
C ARG A 122 0.74 8.34 12.22
N ARG A 123 0.79 9.64 12.60
CA ARG A 123 0.32 10.13 13.90
C ARG A 123 -0.71 11.27 13.88
N VAL A 124 -1.30 11.57 12.72
CA VAL A 124 -2.48 12.45 12.63
C VAL A 124 -3.63 11.68 11.97
N ASN A 125 -4.82 11.77 12.56
CA ASN A 125 -6.09 11.15 12.13
C ASN A 125 -6.14 9.61 12.14
N VAL A 126 -6.50 9.03 13.29
CA VAL A 126 -7.22 7.74 13.35
C VAL A 126 -8.64 7.99 13.87
N VAL A 127 -9.52 8.38 12.94
CA VAL A 127 -10.98 8.24 13.03
C VAL A 127 -11.43 7.76 11.65
N MET A 128 -12.11 6.63 11.57
CA MET A 128 -12.65 6.11 10.30
C MET A 128 -14.01 6.72 10.00
N PRO A 129 -14.47 6.63 8.73
CA PRO A 129 -15.49 5.62 8.48
C PRO A 129 -15.39 4.90 7.12
N VAL A 130 -15.72 3.60 7.17
CA VAL A 130 -16.71 2.84 6.35
C VAL A 130 -16.80 3.08 4.83
N ILE A 131 -16.83 1.97 4.11
CA ILE A 131 -17.04 1.78 2.65
C ILE A 131 -18.43 2.28 2.18
N PRO A 132 -18.53 2.80 0.95
CA PRO A 132 -19.69 2.50 0.10
C PRO A 132 -19.32 1.71 -1.17
N ASP A 133 -20.28 0.92 -1.64
CA ASP A 133 -20.14 -0.08 -2.70
C ASP A 133 -20.18 0.44 -4.16
N ASN A 134 -19.61 -0.39 -5.05
CA ASN A 134 -20.07 -0.73 -6.41
C ASN A 134 -19.84 0.18 -7.65
N LEU A 135 -19.75 -0.52 -8.80
CA LEU A 135 -19.93 -0.09 -10.21
C LEU A 135 -18.84 0.86 -10.81
N ALA A 136 -18.32 0.66 -12.04
CA ALA A 136 -18.60 -0.34 -13.09
C ALA A 136 -17.44 -0.48 -14.11
N SER A 137 -17.44 -1.57 -14.88
CA SER A 137 -16.51 -1.82 -16.00
C SER A 137 -17.15 -1.49 -17.38
N PRO A 138 -16.44 -0.84 -18.33
CA PRO A 138 -16.95 -0.63 -19.68
C PRO A 138 -16.12 -1.28 -20.80
N GLN A 139 -16.70 -2.30 -21.47
CA GLN A 139 -16.56 -2.61 -22.92
C GLN A 139 -15.17 -3.04 -23.45
N ALA A 140 -14.99 -3.74 -24.59
CA ALA A 140 -15.88 -4.42 -25.54
C ALA A 140 -15.25 -5.82 -25.84
N ASN A 141 -15.80 -6.78 -26.59
CA ASN A 141 -16.52 -6.79 -27.89
C ASN A 141 -16.95 -8.30 -28.14
N ARG A 142 -17.54 -8.87 -29.22
CA ARG A 142 -17.87 -8.45 -30.61
C ARG A 142 -18.84 -9.45 -31.31
N LYS A 143 -20.05 -9.01 -31.73
CA LYS A 143 -20.89 -9.54 -32.85
C LYS A 143 -21.53 -10.97 -32.72
N GLN A 144 -22.65 -11.35 -33.37
CA GLN A 144 -23.64 -10.63 -34.24
C GLN A 144 -25.05 -11.32 -34.30
N SER A 145 -25.97 -10.74 -35.10
CA SER A 145 -27.40 -11.10 -35.41
C SER A 145 -28.40 -10.95 -34.24
N HIS A 146 -29.54 -10.24 -34.35
CA HIS A 146 -30.69 -10.22 -35.31
C HIS A 146 -31.57 -11.49 -35.25
N ASP A 147 -32.91 -11.42 -35.23
CA ASP A 147 -33.86 -10.30 -35.46
C ASP A 147 -34.90 -10.17 -34.30
N SER A 148 -35.40 -8.97 -33.92
CA SER A 148 -36.64 -8.29 -34.41
C SER A 148 -37.93 -9.13 -34.29
N ARG A 149 -39.10 -8.60 -33.88
CA ARG A 149 -39.53 -7.24 -33.49
C ARG A 149 -40.89 -7.33 -32.77
N MET A 150 -41.21 -6.36 -31.89
CA MET A 150 -42.48 -5.60 -31.97
C MET A 150 -42.42 -4.35 -31.07
N SER A 151 -43.26 -3.37 -31.36
CA SER A 151 -43.23 -2.01 -30.79
C SER A 151 -44.51 -1.66 -30.03
N PHE A 152 -44.41 -0.70 -29.10
CA PHE A 152 -45.35 0.39 -28.74
C PHE A 152 -46.87 0.19 -29.02
N GLN A 153 -47.81 0.59 -28.13
CA GLN A 153 -47.75 1.77 -27.24
C GLN A 153 -48.75 1.68 -26.05
N SER A 154 -48.57 2.61 -25.10
CA SER A 154 -49.42 3.04 -23.97
C SER A 154 -50.95 2.85 -24.10
N LEU A 155 -51.75 2.69 -23.02
CA LEU A 155 -51.87 3.59 -21.85
C LEU A 155 -52.42 2.93 -20.56
N GLU A 156 -51.88 3.42 -19.43
CA GLU A 156 -52.49 3.78 -18.12
C GLU A 156 -53.60 2.97 -17.40
N ASN A 157 -53.39 2.84 -16.08
CA ASN A 157 -54.34 2.57 -14.99
C ASN A 157 -54.96 1.14 -14.93
N GLU A 158 -55.33 0.60 -13.76
CA GLU A 158 -55.45 1.18 -12.41
C GLU A 158 -54.92 0.22 -11.31
N LYS A 159 -54.92 0.66 -10.04
CA LYS A 159 -54.41 -0.09 -8.87
C LYS A 159 -55.43 -1.12 -8.37
N MET A 160 -54.99 -2.34 -8.06
CA MET A 160 -55.35 -2.94 -6.76
C MET A 160 -54.41 -4.07 -6.30
N SER A 161 -54.12 -4.07 -5.01
CA SER A 161 -53.62 -5.22 -4.25
C SER A 161 -54.78 -5.95 -3.58
N PHE A 162 -54.69 -7.27 -3.35
CA PHE A 162 -54.71 -7.76 -1.96
C PHE A 162 -54.18 -9.19 -1.78
N SER A 163 -53.97 -9.53 -0.49
CA SER A 163 -53.48 -10.78 0.08
C SER A 163 -54.37 -12.00 -0.18
N ILE A 164 -53.75 -13.18 -0.21
CA ILE A 164 -54.46 -14.46 -0.09
C ILE A 164 -54.77 -14.72 1.39
N GLN A 165 -56.05 -14.58 1.78
CA GLN A 165 -56.58 -15.14 3.01
C GLN A 165 -57.56 -16.29 2.72
N LYS A 166 -57.72 -17.19 3.70
CA LYS A 166 -58.56 -18.39 3.58
C LYS A 166 -60.05 -18.00 3.54
N THR A 167 -60.77 -18.46 2.54
CA THR A 167 -62.21 -18.76 2.67
C THR A 167 -62.55 -20.08 1.99
N SER A 168 -63.38 -20.87 2.67
CA SER A 168 -64.11 -22.00 2.07
C SER A 168 -65.14 -21.48 1.06
N VAL A 169 -65.29 -22.16 -0.07
CA VAL A 169 -66.38 -21.91 -1.02
C VAL A 169 -67.37 -23.05 -0.93
N GLU A 170 -68.56 -22.74 -0.41
CA GLU A 170 -69.72 -23.62 -0.44
C GLU A 170 -70.34 -23.63 -1.85
N MET A 171 -71.08 -24.69 -2.18
CA MET A 171 -71.93 -24.67 -3.38
C MET A 171 -73.09 -23.71 -3.13
N LYS A 172 -73.18 -22.62 -3.92
CA LYS A 172 -74.39 -21.80 -3.94
C LYS A 172 -75.47 -22.47 -4.79
N SER A 173 -76.68 -22.50 -4.23
CA SER A 173 -77.92 -22.84 -4.92
C SER A 173 -78.14 -21.94 -6.13
N ILE A 174 -78.79 -22.47 -7.17
CA ILE A 174 -79.43 -21.64 -8.19
C ILE A 174 -80.84 -21.34 -7.68
N GLU A 175 -81.01 -20.16 -7.10
CA GLU A 175 -82.33 -19.56 -6.87
C GLU A 175 -82.55 -18.52 -7.97
N SER A 176 -83.48 -18.81 -8.88
CA SER A 176 -83.98 -17.88 -9.88
C SER A 176 -85.50 -17.87 -9.76
N GLU A 177 -86.09 -16.76 -9.33
CA GLU A 177 -87.54 -16.59 -9.38
C GLU A 177 -87.98 -16.62 -10.85
N GLY A 178 -88.69 -17.70 -11.21
CA GLY A 178 -89.17 -18.00 -12.54
C GLY A 178 -90.43 -18.83 -12.42
N GLU A 179 -91.57 -18.15 -12.45
CA GLU A 179 -92.88 -18.70 -12.10
C GLU A 179 -93.37 -19.76 -13.10
N PHE A 180 -93.05 -21.04 -12.85
CA PHE A 180 -93.80 -22.18 -13.39
C PHE A 180 -93.87 -23.30 -12.34
N GLY A 181 -95.07 -23.51 -11.79
CA GLY A 181 -95.27 -24.26 -10.56
C GLY A 181 -95.07 -25.78 -10.68
N LEU A 182 -94.08 -26.31 -9.95
CA LEU A 182 -94.14 -27.66 -9.39
C LEU A 182 -93.99 -27.55 -7.87
N GLN A 183 -95.07 -27.88 -7.16
CA GLN A 183 -95.22 -27.66 -5.74
C GLN A 183 -94.28 -28.57 -4.93
N GLU A 184 -93.28 -27.99 -4.26
CA GLU A 184 -92.38 -28.77 -3.42
C GLU A 184 -93.11 -29.22 -2.14
N ILE A 185 -93.54 -30.48 -2.13
CA ILE A 185 -94.27 -31.06 -1.00
C ILE A 185 -93.30 -31.20 0.18
N SER A 186 -93.48 -30.34 1.18
CA SER A 186 -92.71 -30.39 2.43
C SER A 186 -92.81 -31.79 3.05
N GLN A 187 -91.64 -32.40 3.27
CA GLN A 187 -91.55 -33.74 3.83
C GLN A 187 -91.73 -33.69 5.35
N THR A 188 -93.01 -33.56 5.76
CA THR A 188 -93.46 -33.82 7.13
C THR A 188 -92.91 -35.18 7.62
N PRO A 189 -92.79 -35.40 8.95
CA PRO A 189 -92.38 -36.70 9.49
C PRO A 189 -93.25 -37.85 8.97
N GLU A 190 -94.52 -37.56 8.67
CA GLU A 190 -95.50 -38.47 8.09
C GLU A 190 -95.24 -38.75 6.59
N ASN A 191 -94.84 -37.76 5.80
CA ASN A 191 -94.37 -37.95 4.42
C ASN A 191 -93.05 -38.74 4.37
N ILE A 192 -92.12 -38.51 5.30
CA ILE A 192 -90.91 -39.33 5.45
C ILE A 192 -91.31 -40.77 5.82
N SER A 193 -92.20 -40.95 6.80
CA SER A 193 -92.75 -42.25 7.18
C SER A 193 -93.42 -42.96 6.01
N GLN A 194 -94.23 -42.29 5.18
CA GLN A 194 -94.83 -42.87 3.97
C GLN A 194 -93.79 -43.19 2.89
N ARG A 195 -92.78 -42.34 2.70
CA ARG A 195 -91.67 -42.56 1.76
C ARG A 195 -90.83 -43.78 2.19
N ASP A 196 -90.59 -43.95 3.48
CA ASP A 196 -89.87 -45.09 4.04
C ASP A 196 -90.72 -46.35 4.07
N LYS A 197 -92.02 -46.29 4.42
CA LYS A 197 -92.98 -47.38 4.21
C LYS A 197 -93.05 -47.82 2.74
N ARG A 198 -92.98 -46.90 1.77
CA ARG A 198 -92.86 -47.23 0.33
C ARG A 198 -91.51 -47.87 -0.03
N LYS A 199 -90.39 -47.43 0.56
CA LYS A 199 -89.08 -48.11 0.42
C LYS A 199 -89.11 -49.51 1.04
N GLU A 200 -89.72 -49.67 2.21
CA GLU A 200 -89.88 -50.92 2.97
C GLU A 200 -90.74 -51.91 2.18
N TYR A 201 -91.93 -51.49 1.75
CA TYR A 201 -92.79 -52.27 0.85
C TYR A 201 -92.05 -52.68 -0.43
N LYS A 202 -91.27 -51.77 -1.04
CA LYS A 202 -90.46 -52.11 -2.22
C LYS A 202 -89.29 -53.06 -1.89
N ARG A 203 -88.68 -52.95 -0.71
CA ARG A 203 -87.65 -53.90 -0.22
C ARG A 203 -88.25 -55.27 0.03
N GLU A 204 -89.41 -55.36 0.67
CA GLU A 204 -90.08 -56.64 0.92
C GLU A 204 -90.68 -57.25 -0.35
N TRP A 205 -91.25 -56.45 -1.24
CA TRP A 205 -91.66 -56.92 -2.57
C TRP A 205 -90.46 -57.46 -3.35
N MET A 206 -89.31 -56.78 -3.33
CA MET A 206 -88.05 -57.31 -3.87
C MET A 206 -87.51 -58.52 -3.10
N ARG A 207 -87.79 -58.66 -1.80
CA ARG A 207 -87.44 -59.82 -0.97
C ARG A 207 -88.24 -61.05 -1.44
N LYS A 208 -89.57 -60.93 -1.49
CA LYS A 208 -90.48 -61.96 -2.00
C LYS A 208 -90.21 -62.30 -3.47
N LYS A 209 -89.96 -61.30 -4.33
CA LYS A 209 -89.56 -61.54 -5.72
C LYS A 209 -88.21 -62.25 -5.86
N ARG A 210 -87.33 -62.16 -4.84
CA ARG A 210 -86.07 -62.92 -4.74
C ARG A 210 -86.22 -64.24 -3.97
N GLU A 211 -87.41 -64.64 -3.54
CA GLU A 211 -87.68 -66.00 -3.07
C GLU A 211 -87.79 -66.99 -4.26
N ASP A 212 -88.21 -66.49 -5.43
CA ASP A 212 -88.11 -67.16 -6.74
C ASP A 212 -86.64 -67.35 -7.17
N GLU A 213 -86.26 -68.60 -7.47
CA GLU A 213 -84.90 -68.94 -7.90
C GLU A 213 -84.57 -68.53 -9.33
N HIS A 214 -85.52 -68.66 -10.25
CA HIS A 214 -85.34 -68.25 -11.64
C HIS A 214 -85.09 -66.74 -11.68
N TYR A 215 -85.87 -65.95 -10.93
CA TYR A 215 -85.64 -64.52 -10.80
C TYR A 215 -84.29 -64.18 -10.16
N ARG A 216 -83.87 -64.88 -9.08
CA ARG A 216 -82.52 -64.70 -8.51
C ARG A 216 -81.42 -64.94 -9.54
N ASN A 217 -81.53 -65.98 -10.35
CA ASN A 217 -80.48 -66.37 -11.29
C ASN A 217 -80.46 -65.47 -12.55
N VAL A 218 -81.62 -64.98 -13.00
CA VAL A 218 -81.71 -63.90 -14.01
C VAL A 218 -81.13 -62.59 -13.46
N GLU A 219 -81.47 -62.18 -12.23
CA GLU A 219 -80.93 -60.96 -11.62
C GLU A 219 -79.40 -61.01 -11.47
N LYS A 220 -78.85 -62.13 -10.98
CA LYS A 220 -77.39 -62.37 -10.92
C LYS A 220 -76.74 -62.25 -12.31
N SER A 221 -77.39 -62.77 -13.35
CA SER A 221 -76.86 -62.78 -14.72
C SER A 221 -76.86 -61.37 -15.33
N ILE A 222 -77.95 -60.63 -15.18
CA ILE A 222 -78.04 -59.21 -15.58
C ILE A 222 -77.01 -58.37 -14.82
N GLN A 223 -76.84 -58.60 -13.51
CA GLN A 223 -75.81 -57.92 -12.72
C GLN A 223 -74.39 -58.30 -13.17
N LYS A 224 -74.13 -59.54 -13.58
CA LYS A 224 -72.83 -59.98 -14.11
C LYS A 224 -72.51 -59.28 -15.44
N ILE A 225 -73.47 -59.26 -16.37
CA ILE A 225 -73.33 -58.57 -17.67
C ILE A 225 -73.15 -57.07 -17.46
N SER A 226 -73.98 -56.42 -16.63
CA SER A 226 -73.86 -54.99 -16.32
C SER A 226 -72.51 -54.63 -15.68
N LYS A 227 -71.99 -55.46 -14.77
CA LYS A 227 -70.64 -55.30 -14.19
C LYS A 227 -69.52 -55.56 -15.19
N GLN A 228 -69.74 -56.34 -16.24
CA GLN A 228 -68.77 -56.58 -17.29
C GLN A 228 -68.71 -55.39 -18.27
N VAL A 229 -69.86 -54.95 -18.78
CA VAL A 229 -69.97 -53.76 -19.64
C VAL A 229 -69.34 -52.52 -18.97
N LYS A 230 -69.64 -52.28 -17.68
CA LYS A 230 -69.03 -51.19 -16.88
C LYS A 230 -67.51 -51.30 -16.63
N ARG A 231 -66.89 -52.46 -16.89
CA ARG A 231 -65.43 -52.67 -16.79
C ARG A 231 -64.72 -52.52 -18.13
N GLU A 232 -65.45 -52.76 -19.21
CA GLU A 232 -65.00 -52.65 -20.60
C GLU A 232 -65.12 -51.19 -21.09
N ASP A 233 -66.11 -50.43 -20.61
CA ASP A 233 -66.17 -48.97 -20.76
C ASP A 233 -65.02 -48.28 -20.00
N LEU A 234 -64.12 -47.65 -20.76
CA LEU A 234 -62.99 -46.88 -20.23
C LEU A 234 -63.40 -45.60 -19.51
N TYR A 235 -64.49 -44.95 -19.91
CA TYR A 235 -64.93 -43.67 -19.33
C TYR A 235 -65.56 -43.89 -17.96
N GLU A 236 -66.53 -44.81 -17.86
CA GLU A 236 -67.15 -45.19 -16.57
C GLU A 236 -66.09 -45.73 -15.59
N LYS A 237 -65.11 -46.50 -16.07
CA LYS A 237 -63.98 -47.01 -15.28
C LYS A 237 -63.09 -45.88 -14.75
N GLN A 238 -62.75 -44.88 -15.57
CA GLN A 238 -61.99 -43.71 -15.12
C GLN A 238 -62.81 -42.86 -14.12
N TYR A 239 -64.09 -42.64 -14.41
CA TYR A 239 -65.00 -41.89 -13.54
C TYR A 239 -65.18 -42.55 -12.17
N GLU A 240 -65.38 -43.88 -12.11
CA GLU A 240 -65.47 -44.63 -10.86
C GLU A 240 -64.14 -44.63 -10.10
N GLN A 241 -62.99 -44.71 -10.77
CA GLN A 241 -61.67 -44.53 -10.14
C GLN A 241 -61.50 -43.13 -9.54
N LEU A 242 -61.85 -42.08 -10.28
CA LEU A 242 -61.74 -40.69 -9.83
C LEU A 242 -62.66 -40.43 -8.63
N LYS A 243 -63.91 -40.87 -8.71
CA LYS A 243 -64.93 -40.80 -7.64
C LYS A 243 -64.47 -41.52 -6.37
N ASN A 244 -63.95 -42.74 -6.48
CA ASN A 244 -63.39 -43.47 -5.35
C ASN A 244 -62.13 -42.79 -4.76
N THR A 245 -61.32 -42.14 -5.61
CA THR A 245 -60.13 -41.38 -5.17
C THR A 245 -60.52 -40.12 -4.40
N VAL A 246 -61.52 -39.35 -4.88
CA VAL A 246 -62.08 -38.19 -4.16
C VAL A 246 -62.73 -38.62 -2.85
N LEU A 247 -63.52 -39.69 -2.83
CA LEU A 247 -64.12 -40.22 -1.60
C LEU A 247 -63.06 -40.62 -0.55
N LYS A 248 -61.97 -41.30 -0.96
CA LYS A 248 -60.84 -41.60 -0.06
C LYS A 248 -60.11 -40.35 0.41
N LYS A 249 -59.87 -39.37 -0.48
CA LYS A 249 -59.24 -38.08 -0.13
C LYS A 249 -60.05 -37.33 0.93
N ASN A 250 -61.36 -37.23 0.73
CA ASN A 250 -62.26 -36.54 1.67
C ASN A 250 -62.30 -37.26 3.03
N LYS A 251 -62.29 -38.61 3.07
CA LYS A 251 -62.16 -39.35 4.32
C LYS A 251 -60.83 -39.07 5.04
N ARG A 252 -59.69 -39.05 4.35
CA ARG A 252 -58.38 -38.73 4.98
C ARG A 252 -58.29 -37.33 5.59
N ILE A 253 -59.09 -36.39 5.08
CA ILE A 253 -59.17 -35.01 5.58
C ILE A 253 -60.13 -34.94 6.78
N ASN A 254 -61.34 -35.48 6.65
CA ASN A 254 -62.43 -35.29 7.61
C ASN A 254 -62.47 -36.34 8.73
N ASP A 255 -61.81 -37.49 8.56
CA ASP A 255 -61.82 -38.63 9.48
C ASP A 255 -60.38 -38.99 9.86
N VAL A 256 -59.97 -38.55 11.05
CA VAL A 256 -58.63 -38.75 11.61
C VAL A 256 -58.38 -40.21 11.96
N GLU A 257 -59.39 -40.93 12.44
CA GLU A 257 -59.27 -42.35 12.80
C GLU A 257 -59.12 -43.22 11.54
N TYR A 258 -59.91 -42.96 10.49
CA TYR A 258 -59.73 -43.60 9.19
C TYR A 258 -58.33 -43.38 8.64
N ARG A 259 -57.80 -42.14 8.74
CA ARG A 259 -56.43 -41.82 8.30
C ARG A 259 -55.38 -42.62 9.08
N ILE A 260 -55.47 -42.66 10.40
CA ILE A 260 -54.53 -43.41 11.26
C ILE A 260 -54.62 -44.91 10.96
N ASN A 261 -55.83 -45.47 10.88
CA ASN A 261 -56.03 -46.89 10.59
C ASN A 261 -55.63 -47.26 9.15
N GLU A 262 -55.76 -46.37 8.16
CA GLU A 262 -55.17 -46.54 6.83
C GLU A 262 -53.63 -46.54 6.88
N GLN A 263 -53.01 -45.60 7.60
CA GLN A 263 -51.56 -45.54 7.79
C GLN A 263 -51.01 -46.79 8.50
N ILE A 264 -51.66 -47.29 9.55
CA ILE A 264 -51.26 -48.51 10.27
C ILE A 264 -51.32 -49.73 9.34
N ARG A 265 -52.45 -49.96 8.65
CA ARG A 265 -52.62 -51.09 7.73
C ARG A 265 -51.59 -51.06 6.61
N ASN A 266 -51.41 -49.92 5.94
CA ASN A 266 -50.42 -49.77 4.88
C ASN A 266 -49.00 -50.03 5.41
N SER A 267 -48.66 -49.52 6.61
CA SER A 267 -47.34 -49.71 7.22
C SER A 267 -47.08 -51.17 7.60
N GLN A 268 -48.09 -51.89 8.08
CA GLN A 268 -48.02 -53.33 8.35
C GLN A 268 -47.87 -54.13 7.04
N GLU A 269 -48.65 -53.80 6.02
CA GLU A 269 -48.60 -54.46 4.70
C GLU A 269 -47.25 -54.26 4.00
N HIS A 270 -46.69 -53.04 4.03
CA HIS A 270 -45.32 -52.78 3.57
C HIS A 270 -44.26 -53.49 4.41
N ARG A 271 -44.44 -53.61 5.74
CA ARG A 271 -43.52 -54.35 6.61
C ARG A 271 -43.52 -55.85 6.27
N LEU A 272 -44.68 -56.44 6.00
CA LEU A 272 -44.82 -57.83 5.58
C LEU A 272 -44.21 -58.07 4.19
N ARG A 273 -44.52 -57.23 3.19
CA ARG A 273 -43.87 -57.31 1.86
C ARG A 273 -42.34 -57.20 1.94
N ARG A 274 -41.82 -56.36 2.84
CA ARG A 274 -40.37 -56.21 3.07
C ARG A 274 -39.74 -57.33 3.90
N GLN A 275 -40.46 -58.37 4.33
CA GLN A 275 -39.79 -59.56 4.87
C GLN A 275 -39.02 -60.29 3.76
N ASP A 276 -39.64 -60.44 2.57
CA ASP A 276 -38.98 -60.96 1.38
C ASP A 276 -37.77 -60.09 0.97
N GLN A 277 -36.66 -60.77 0.68
CA GLN A 277 -35.42 -60.17 0.20
C GLN A 277 -35.51 -59.81 -1.29
N ALA A 278 -36.24 -60.58 -2.11
CA ALA A 278 -36.40 -60.29 -3.53
C ALA A 278 -37.23 -59.00 -3.74
N TYR A 279 -38.37 -58.88 -3.05
CA TYR A 279 -39.17 -57.67 -3.00
C TYR A 279 -38.36 -56.46 -2.47
N ARG A 280 -37.57 -56.61 -1.39
CA ARG A 280 -36.69 -55.53 -0.90
C ARG A 280 -35.68 -55.07 -1.95
N ASN A 281 -34.99 -56.00 -2.60
CA ASN A 281 -33.99 -55.66 -3.63
C ASN A 281 -34.64 -54.98 -4.84
N TYR A 282 -35.83 -55.44 -5.26
CA TYR A 282 -36.61 -54.84 -6.33
C TYR A 282 -37.12 -53.43 -5.96
N GLU A 283 -37.68 -53.25 -4.76
CA GLU A 283 -38.13 -51.95 -4.24
C GLU A 283 -36.96 -50.95 -4.16
N GLN A 284 -35.81 -51.37 -3.65
CA GLN A 284 -34.60 -50.55 -3.60
C GLN A 284 -34.08 -50.17 -4.99
N SER A 285 -33.97 -51.14 -5.90
CA SER A 285 -33.50 -50.91 -7.28
C SER A 285 -34.42 -49.93 -8.02
N ARG A 286 -35.74 -50.19 -8.00
CA ARG A 286 -36.75 -49.31 -8.59
C ARG A 286 -36.67 -47.90 -7.99
N ASN A 287 -36.70 -47.76 -6.67
CA ASN A 287 -36.67 -46.44 -6.03
C ASN A 287 -35.37 -45.68 -6.36
N THR A 288 -34.24 -46.39 -6.45
CA THR A 288 -32.95 -45.79 -6.83
C THR A 288 -32.98 -45.27 -8.27
N GLN A 289 -33.49 -46.07 -9.21
CA GLN A 289 -33.70 -45.64 -10.60
C GLN A 289 -34.68 -44.46 -10.69
N GLU A 290 -35.77 -44.48 -9.93
CA GLU A 290 -36.78 -43.40 -9.90
C GLU A 290 -36.18 -42.08 -9.36
N HIS A 291 -35.28 -42.14 -8.37
CA HIS A 291 -34.53 -40.98 -7.89
C HIS A 291 -33.41 -40.53 -8.85
N GLN A 292 -32.73 -41.45 -9.53
CA GLN A 292 -31.76 -41.10 -10.58
C GLN A 292 -32.44 -40.37 -11.75
N MET A 293 -33.57 -40.90 -12.22
CA MET A 293 -34.37 -40.28 -13.30
C MET A 293 -34.97 -38.94 -12.90
N ARG A 294 -35.33 -38.72 -11.63
CA ARG A 294 -35.70 -37.38 -11.13
C ARG A 294 -34.52 -36.42 -11.06
N ARG A 295 -33.30 -36.90 -10.85
CA ARG A 295 -32.09 -36.06 -10.72
C ARG A 295 -31.38 -35.75 -12.04
N THR A 296 -31.89 -36.19 -13.19
CA THR A 296 -31.41 -35.67 -14.49
C THR A 296 -31.89 -34.22 -14.69
N ASP A 297 -33.16 -33.96 -14.35
CA ASP A 297 -33.79 -32.64 -14.30
C ASP A 297 -32.99 -31.67 -13.40
N PRO A 298 -32.57 -30.49 -13.92
CA PRO A 298 -31.96 -29.43 -13.11
C PRO A 298 -32.92 -28.81 -12.07
N GLU A 299 -34.20 -28.57 -12.43
CA GLU A 299 -35.15 -27.87 -11.55
C GLU A 299 -35.49 -28.74 -10.33
N TYR A 300 -35.75 -30.04 -10.55
CA TYR A 300 -35.93 -30.98 -9.44
C TYR A 300 -34.70 -31.04 -8.52
N ARG A 301 -33.48 -31.00 -9.06
CA ARG A 301 -32.24 -31.02 -8.25
C ARG A 301 -32.10 -29.77 -7.39
N GLU A 302 -32.36 -28.59 -7.95
CA GLU A 302 -32.30 -27.34 -7.21
C GLU A 302 -33.37 -27.29 -6.10
N LEU A 303 -34.61 -27.70 -6.41
CA LEU A 303 -35.70 -27.80 -5.44
C LEU A 303 -35.45 -28.88 -4.36
N GLU A 304 -34.75 -29.98 -4.69
CA GLU A 304 -34.29 -30.98 -3.71
C GLU A 304 -33.19 -30.40 -2.80
N GLN A 305 -32.23 -29.66 -3.36
CA GLN A 305 -31.16 -29.00 -2.60
C GLN A 305 -31.70 -27.91 -1.66
N ILE A 306 -32.57 -27.03 -2.14
CA ILE A 306 -33.20 -25.96 -1.34
C ILE A 306 -34.01 -26.59 -0.19
N ARG A 307 -34.83 -27.62 -0.48
CA ARG A 307 -35.63 -28.29 0.57
C ARG A 307 -34.75 -28.94 1.63
N ASN A 308 -33.74 -29.71 1.22
CA ASN A 308 -32.83 -30.38 2.15
C ASN A 308 -32.05 -29.35 2.99
N THR A 309 -31.60 -28.25 2.38
CA THR A 309 -30.89 -27.15 3.06
C THR A 309 -31.78 -26.50 4.11
N ASN A 310 -33.00 -26.11 3.74
CA ASN A 310 -33.97 -25.48 4.64
C ASN A 310 -34.37 -26.42 5.78
N GLU A 311 -34.57 -27.71 5.50
CA GLU A 311 -34.80 -28.72 6.53
C GLU A 311 -33.63 -28.84 7.52
N HIS A 312 -32.38 -28.82 7.04
CA HIS A 312 -31.20 -28.84 7.93
C HIS A 312 -31.03 -27.54 8.72
N GLN A 313 -31.38 -26.38 8.15
CA GLN A 313 -31.41 -25.11 8.88
C GLN A 313 -32.45 -25.16 10.01
N VAL A 314 -33.68 -25.60 9.72
CA VAL A 314 -34.75 -25.75 10.72
C VAL A 314 -34.38 -26.77 11.79
N ARG A 315 -33.77 -27.91 11.45
CA ARG A 315 -33.27 -28.86 12.46
C ARG A 315 -32.17 -28.25 13.34
N ARG A 316 -31.33 -27.35 12.81
CA ARG A 316 -30.26 -26.68 13.54
C ARG A 316 -30.68 -25.48 14.39
N THR A 317 -31.95 -25.05 14.36
CA THR A 317 -32.44 -24.03 15.32
C THR A 317 -32.54 -24.61 16.74
N ASP A 318 -32.80 -25.91 16.86
CA ASP A 318 -32.74 -26.67 18.11
C ASP A 318 -31.28 -26.82 18.60
N PRO A 319 -30.94 -26.37 19.83
CA PRO A 319 -29.63 -26.56 20.42
C PRO A 319 -29.25 -28.03 20.64
N GLU A 320 -30.19 -28.88 21.08
CA GLU A 320 -29.90 -30.28 21.41
C GLU A 320 -29.57 -31.07 20.14
N TYR A 321 -30.36 -30.89 19.07
CA TYR A 321 -30.04 -31.44 17.75
C TYR A 321 -28.66 -30.98 17.25
N ARG A 322 -28.33 -29.69 17.43
CA ARG A 322 -27.05 -29.12 16.97
C ARG A 322 -25.86 -29.72 17.70
N GLU A 323 -25.94 -29.89 19.02
CA GLU A 323 -24.88 -30.52 19.82
C GLU A 323 -24.73 -32.01 19.45
N LEU A 324 -25.84 -32.74 19.32
CA LEU A 324 -25.83 -34.15 18.89
C LEU A 324 -25.33 -34.33 17.44
N GLU A 325 -25.55 -33.36 16.55
CA GLU A 325 -24.96 -33.33 15.21
C GLU A 325 -23.44 -33.09 15.28
N GLN A 326 -22.98 -32.13 16.09
CA GLN A 326 -21.56 -31.84 16.29
C GLN A 326 -20.79 -33.02 16.89
N ILE A 327 -21.32 -33.64 17.95
CA ILE A 327 -20.72 -34.82 18.59
C ILE A 327 -20.63 -35.98 17.59
N ARG A 328 -21.71 -36.25 16.85
CA ARG A 328 -21.75 -37.32 15.85
C ARG A 328 -20.73 -37.10 14.74
N ASN A 329 -20.69 -35.92 14.14
CA ASN A 329 -19.77 -35.59 13.06
C ASN A 329 -18.31 -35.64 13.55
N THR A 330 -18.04 -35.15 14.76
CA THR A 330 -16.69 -35.19 15.38
C THR A 330 -16.23 -36.63 15.60
N ASN A 331 -17.08 -37.48 16.19
CA ASN A 331 -16.78 -38.89 16.41
C ASN A 331 -16.59 -39.64 15.08
N GLU A 332 -17.41 -39.36 14.06
CA GLU A 332 -17.28 -39.97 12.73
C GLU A 332 -15.96 -39.57 12.04
N HIS A 333 -15.54 -38.30 12.14
CA HIS A 333 -14.23 -37.86 11.67
C HIS A 333 -13.08 -38.45 12.50
N GLN A 334 -13.23 -38.60 13.81
CA GLN A 334 -12.22 -39.22 14.67
C GLN A 334 -12.02 -40.69 14.32
N VAL A 335 -13.10 -41.45 14.11
CA VAL A 335 -13.04 -42.86 13.66
C VAL A 335 -12.42 -42.95 12.26
N ARG A 336 -12.85 -42.14 11.29
CA ARG A 336 -12.21 -42.10 9.96
C ARG A 336 -10.70 -41.81 10.02
N ARG A 337 -10.27 -40.93 10.92
CA ARG A 337 -8.85 -40.59 11.12
C ARG A 337 -8.03 -41.66 11.85
N GLN A 338 -8.64 -42.74 12.38
CA GLN A 338 -7.88 -43.88 12.90
C GLN A 338 -7.17 -44.63 11.78
N ASP A 339 -7.80 -44.77 10.61
CA ASP A 339 -7.14 -45.28 9.40
C ASP A 339 -6.03 -44.33 8.94
N THR A 340 -4.84 -44.89 8.73
CA THR A 340 -3.65 -44.17 8.25
C THR A 340 -3.74 -43.84 6.77
N ILE A 341 -4.44 -44.65 5.97
CA ILE A 341 -4.63 -44.40 4.53
C ILE A 341 -5.56 -43.19 4.35
N TYR A 342 -6.74 -43.20 4.98
CA TYR A 342 -7.65 -42.06 5.00
C TYR A 342 -6.98 -40.80 5.55
N ARG A 343 -6.23 -40.89 6.67
CA ARG A 343 -5.54 -39.73 7.28
C ARG A 343 -4.52 -39.10 6.33
N ASN A 344 -3.71 -39.92 5.66
CA ASN A 344 -2.71 -39.42 4.70
C ASN A 344 -3.39 -38.82 3.46
N TYR A 345 -4.46 -39.44 2.95
CA TYR A 345 -5.27 -38.90 1.87
C TYR A 345 -5.92 -37.56 2.24
N GLU A 346 -6.54 -37.46 3.43
CA GLU A 346 -7.13 -36.23 3.96
C GLU A 346 -6.07 -35.11 4.06
N GLN A 347 -4.85 -35.42 4.53
CA GLN A 347 -3.75 -34.45 4.57
C GLN A 347 -3.31 -33.98 3.18
N ILE A 348 -3.15 -34.90 2.22
CA ILE A 348 -2.76 -34.58 0.84
C ILE A 348 -3.83 -33.70 0.17
N VAL A 349 -5.11 -34.08 0.27
CA VAL A 349 -6.24 -33.31 -0.31
C VAL A 349 -6.36 -31.94 0.33
N ASN A 350 -6.31 -31.83 1.66
CA ASN A 350 -6.32 -30.53 2.34
C ASN A 350 -5.14 -29.65 1.96
N THR A 351 -3.94 -30.23 1.79
CA THR A 351 -2.75 -29.51 1.36
C THR A 351 -2.87 -29.02 -0.08
N TYR A 352 -3.39 -29.86 -0.98
CA TYR A 352 -3.64 -29.48 -2.38
C TYR A 352 -4.72 -28.39 -2.50
N GLN A 353 -5.83 -28.51 -1.76
CA GLN A 353 -6.88 -27.48 -1.73
C GLN A 353 -6.41 -26.15 -1.11
N ARG A 354 -5.57 -26.18 -0.07
CA ARG A 354 -4.92 -24.97 0.48
C ARG A 354 -3.91 -24.38 -0.51
N ARG A 355 -3.19 -25.21 -1.26
CA ARG A 355 -2.27 -24.75 -2.32
C ARG A 355 -3.03 -24.12 -3.49
N GLY A 356 -4.15 -24.70 -3.91
CA GLY A 356 -5.03 -24.14 -4.94
C GLY A 356 -5.53 -22.75 -4.56
N ARG A 357 -6.15 -22.60 -3.38
CA ARG A 357 -6.61 -21.30 -2.85
C ARG A 357 -5.50 -20.25 -2.66
N ARG A 358 -4.25 -20.67 -2.47
CA ARG A 358 -3.08 -19.77 -2.42
C ARG A 358 -2.54 -19.35 -3.80
N LEU A 359 -2.96 -20.02 -4.88
CA LEU A 359 -2.58 -19.70 -6.26
C LEU A 359 -3.68 -18.91 -6.98
N ASP A 360 -4.93 -19.24 -6.70
CA ASP A 360 -6.13 -18.44 -7.00
C ASP A 360 -5.90 -16.96 -6.62
N PHE A 361 -6.21 -16.03 -7.52
CA PHE A 361 -6.00 -14.59 -7.31
C PHE A 361 -7.19 -13.99 -6.57
N ASP A 362 -8.39 -14.18 -7.10
CA ASP A 362 -9.66 -13.67 -6.60
C ASP A 362 -9.89 -14.11 -5.16
N PHE A 363 -9.60 -15.39 -4.83
CA PHE A 363 -9.70 -15.88 -3.45
C PHE A 363 -8.76 -15.13 -2.49
N ARG A 364 -7.53 -14.81 -2.92
CA ARG A 364 -6.55 -14.07 -2.10
C ARG A 364 -6.92 -12.61 -1.92
N GLU A 365 -7.47 -11.97 -2.95
CA GLU A 365 -7.92 -10.58 -2.86
C GLU A 365 -9.12 -10.45 -1.91
N VAL A 366 -10.13 -11.33 -2.05
CA VAL A 366 -11.29 -11.38 -1.13
C VAL A 366 -10.87 -11.73 0.31
N GLU A 367 -9.93 -12.66 0.49
CA GLU A 367 -9.36 -12.99 1.80
C GLU A 367 -8.63 -11.80 2.43
N GLN A 368 -7.77 -11.11 1.68
CA GLN A 368 -7.06 -9.92 2.17
C GLN A 368 -7.99 -8.75 2.48
N LEU A 369 -9.02 -8.50 1.65
CA LEU A 369 -10.01 -7.46 1.89
C LEU A 369 -10.81 -7.73 3.17
N ARG A 370 -11.37 -8.94 3.31
CA ARG A 370 -12.11 -9.38 4.50
C ARG A 370 -11.26 -9.27 5.77
N ASP A 371 -10.06 -9.83 5.76
CA ASP A 371 -9.21 -9.87 6.96
C ASP A 371 -8.72 -8.44 7.32
N THR A 372 -8.47 -7.60 6.32
CA THR A 372 -8.14 -6.18 6.51
C THR A 372 -9.33 -5.42 7.11
N GLU A 373 -10.53 -5.58 6.56
CA GLU A 373 -11.75 -4.95 7.07
C GLU A 373 -12.03 -5.40 8.52
N GLU A 374 -11.94 -6.70 8.81
CA GLU A 374 -12.12 -7.23 10.16
C GLU A 374 -11.12 -6.63 11.17
N HIS A 375 -9.86 -6.43 10.77
CA HIS A 375 -8.88 -5.69 11.57
C HIS A 375 -9.14 -4.18 11.68
N GLN A 376 -9.74 -3.55 10.67
CA GLN A 376 -10.17 -2.15 10.75
C GLN A 376 -11.33 -1.98 11.71
N GLN A 377 -12.36 -2.83 11.62
CA GLN A 377 -13.53 -2.84 12.51
C GLN A 377 -13.11 -3.07 13.98
N ARG A 378 -12.22 -4.05 14.24
CA ARG A 378 -11.63 -4.25 15.58
C ARG A 378 -10.92 -3.00 16.11
N ARG A 379 -10.21 -2.26 15.25
CA ARG A 379 -9.49 -1.03 15.62
C ARG A 379 -10.38 0.21 15.76
N LEU A 380 -11.69 0.12 15.57
CA LEU A 380 -12.60 1.20 15.97
C LEU A 380 -12.72 1.29 17.50
N ASP A 381 -12.68 0.14 18.18
CA ASP A 381 -12.66 0.06 19.64
C ASP A 381 -11.36 0.69 20.21
N PRO A 382 -11.46 1.67 21.13
CA PRO A 382 -10.31 2.17 21.87
C PRO A 382 -9.62 1.10 22.73
N GLN A 383 -10.36 0.19 23.37
CA GLN A 383 -9.80 -0.81 24.29
C GLN A 383 -8.96 -1.83 23.53
N TYR A 384 -9.50 -2.42 22.46
CA TYR A 384 -8.74 -3.29 21.55
C TYR A 384 -7.45 -2.63 21.04
N ARG A 385 -7.47 -1.33 20.72
CA ARG A 385 -6.28 -0.59 20.26
C ARG A 385 -5.23 -0.37 21.34
N GLU A 386 -5.64 -0.14 22.58
CA GLU A 386 -4.74 0.01 23.72
C GLU A 386 -4.06 -1.33 24.02
N GLU A 387 -4.85 -2.40 24.18
CA GLU A 387 -4.33 -3.75 24.36
C GLU A 387 -3.49 -4.26 23.16
N GLU A 388 -3.82 -3.90 21.92
CA GLU A 388 -3.00 -4.20 20.74
C GLU A 388 -1.64 -3.50 20.83
N GLN A 389 -1.59 -2.25 21.31
CA GLN A 389 -0.32 -1.54 21.49
C GLN A 389 0.50 -2.12 22.65
N ASP A 390 -0.12 -2.45 23.77
CA ASP A 390 0.56 -3.03 24.93
C ASP A 390 1.12 -4.41 24.60
N ARG A 391 0.30 -5.33 24.06
CA ARG A 391 0.77 -6.67 23.64
C ARG A 391 1.93 -6.60 22.65
N ASN A 392 1.85 -5.74 21.63
CA ASN A 392 2.94 -5.56 20.67
C ASN A 392 4.20 -4.96 21.34
N THR A 393 4.03 -4.08 22.32
CA THR A 393 5.12 -3.42 23.04
C THR A 393 5.82 -4.40 23.99
N GLU A 394 5.07 -5.16 24.79
CA GLU A 394 5.60 -6.24 25.64
C GLU A 394 6.31 -7.31 24.80
N GLU A 395 5.72 -7.77 23.71
CA GLU A 395 6.34 -8.77 22.82
C GLU A 395 7.66 -8.24 22.19
N HIS A 396 7.73 -6.96 21.84
CA HIS A 396 8.98 -6.32 21.41
C HIS A 396 10.01 -6.11 22.54
N GLN A 397 9.58 -5.87 23.79
CA GLN A 397 10.47 -5.80 24.94
C GLN A 397 11.06 -7.18 25.26
N LEU A 398 10.22 -8.21 25.34
CA LEU A 398 10.60 -9.60 25.61
C LEU A 398 11.59 -10.13 24.56
N ARG A 399 11.31 -9.92 23.26
CA ARG A 399 12.26 -10.25 22.18
C ARG A 399 13.62 -9.56 22.34
N ARG A 400 13.65 -8.34 22.87
CA ARG A 400 14.91 -7.58 23.09
C ARG A 400 15.66 -7.95 24.36
N LEU A 401 15.13 -8.81 25.23
CA LEU A 401 15.93 -9.38 26.32
C LEU A 401 16.99 -10.33 25.77
N ASP A 402 16.62 -11.17 24.79
CA ASP A 402 17.52 -12.10 24.11
C ASP A 402 18.71 -11.37 23.43
N PRO A 403 19.96 -11.70 23.79
CA PRO A 403 21.15 -11.21 23.08
C PRO A 403 21.20 -11.59 21.60
N GLN A 404 20.77 -12.81 21.24
CA GLN A 404 20.87 -13.29 19.85
C GLN A 404 19.91 -12.52 18.94
N TYR A 405 18.63 -12.41 19.33
CA TYR A 405 17.68 -11.54 18.64
C TYR A 405 18.18 -10.09 18.53
N ARG A 406 18.82 -9.53 19.57
CA ARG A 406 19.39 -8.17 19.51
C ARG A 406 20.54 -8.04 18.53
N GLU A 407 21.48 -8.99 18.50
CA GLU A 407 22.61 -8.97 17.56
C GLU A 407 22.11 -9.16 16.12
N GLU A 408 21.16 -10.07 15.90
CA GLU A 408 20.52 -10.21 14.59
C GLU A 408 19.63 -9.00 14.21
N GLU A 409 18.92 -8.37 15.15
CA GLU A 409 18.17 -7.13 14.92
C GLU A 409 19.13 -6.01 14.51
N GLN A 410 20.29 -5.90 15.16
CA GLN A 410 21.33 -4.93 14.80
C GLN A 410 21.99 -5.25 13.47
N LEU A 411 22.31 -6.51 13.19
CA LEU A 411 22.87 -6.95 11.90
C LEU A 411 21.85 -6.71 10.78
N ARG A 412 20.62 -7.22 10.87
CA ARG A 412 19.56 -6.96 9.88
C ARG A 412 19.32 -5.47 9.68
N ASN A 413 19.19 -4.67 10.76
CA ASN A 413 19.01 -3.23 10.60
C ASN A 413 20.22 -2.55 9.94
N THR A 414 21.44 -3.00 10.26
CA THR A 414 22.70 -2.46 9.73
C THR A 414 22.97 -2.86 8.29
N GLU A 415 22.86 -4.16 7.96
CA GLU A 415 22.92 -4.72 6.61
C GLU A 415 21.82 -4.13 5.75
N GLU A 416 20.58 -4.06 6.24
CA GLU A 416 19.55 -3.34 5.54
C GLU A 416 20.02 -1.87 5.39
N HIS A 417 20.52 -1.18 6.43
CA HIS A 417 21.14 0.17 6.32
C HIS A 417 22.43 0.23 5.45
N GLN A 418 22.89 -0.88 4.86
CA GLN A 418 24.01 -1.02 3.92
C GLN A 418 23.63 -1.56 2.52
N LEU A 419 22.55 -2.32 2.38
CA LEU A 419 21.79 -2.50 1.10
C LEU A 419 21.04 -1.24 0.72
N ARG A 420 20.96 -0.35 1.68
CA ARG A 420 20.67 1.05 1.59
C ARG A 420 21.91 1.87 1.08
N ARG A 421 22.87 1.30 0.27
CA ARG A 421 24.25 1.85 -0.01
C ARG A 421 25.17 1.51 -1.30
N SER A 422 24.75 1.28 -2.58
CA SER A 422 25.58 1.21 -3.87
C SER A 422 25.25 1.73 -5.38
N ASP A 423 24.10 2.20 -5.98
CA ASP A 423 23.89 2.58 -7.48
C ASP A 423 22.68 3.50 -8.12
N SER A 424 22.66 4.88 -8.18
CA SER A 424 21.64 5.97 -8.66
C SER A 424 20.75 6.96 -7.74
N ILE A 425 19.43 6.71 -7.41
CA ILE A 425 18.28 7.58 -6.89
C ILE A 425 18.12 7.99 -5.37
N TYR A 426 17.31 7.32 -4.39
CA TYR A 426 17.68 6.39 -1.63
C TYR A 426 19.04 6.57 -0.73
N ARG A 427 20.29 6.33 -1.15
CA ARG A 427 21.38 7.36 -1.27
C ARG A 427 21.26 9.00 -1.50
N ASN A 428 20.80 9.77 -2.56
CA ASN A 428 20.77 11.30 -2.74
C ASN A 428 19.70 12.35 -2.15
N ASP A 429 18.42 12.35 -2.59
CA ASP A 429 17.05 12.68 -2.04
C ASP A 429 16.65 12.90 -0.50
N GLU A 430 17.45 12.84 0.59
CA GLU A 430 16.99 12.88 2.05
C GLU A 430 17.29 14.14 2.78
N GLN A 431 18.54 14.56 2.72
CA GLN A 431 19.13 15.38 3.76
C GLN A 431 18.84 16.89 3.48
N ILE A 432 17.64 17.15 2.90
CA ILE A 432 16.77 18.31 2.70
C ILE A 432 15.44 18.05 3.44
N THR A 433 14.95 16.81 3.49
CA THR A 433 14.32 16.23 4.70
C THR A 433 15.34 16.01 5.84
N ASN A 434 16.54 16.61 5.74
CA ASN A 434 17.27 17.24 6.84
C ASN A 434 17.48 18.75 6.59
N THR A 435 17.81 19.24 5.38
CA THR A 435 18.17 20.64 5.00
C THR A 435 17.05 21.62 4.60
N ILE A 436 15.99 21.27 3.85
CA ILE A 436 14.72 22.01 3.87
C ILE A 436 14.19 21.97 5.30
N GLU A 437 14.29 20.84 6.00
CA GLU A 437 13.89 20.75 7.41
C GLU A 437 14.72 21.68 8.30
N HIS A 438 16.05 21.68 8.19
CA HIS A 438 16.97 22.58 8.90
C HIS A 438 16.82 24.01 8.40
N ALA A 439 16.37 24.27 7.17
CA ALA A 439 16.09 25.61 6.66
C ALA A 439 14.73 26.12 7.16
N LEU A 440 13.72 25.27 7.29
CA LEU A 440 12.42 25.57 7.90
C LEU A 440 12.56 25.77 9.41
N ARG A 441 13.27 24.87 10.10
CA ARG A 441 13.70 25.04 11.51
C ARG A 441 14.49 26.34 11.67
N ARG A 442 15.44 26.66 10.79
CA ARG A 442 16.17 27.95 10.78
C ARG A 442 15.34 29.16 10.29
N LYS A 443 14.11 29.00 9.78
CA LYS A 443 13.19 30.15 9.62
C LYS A 443 12.60 30.55 10.98
N ASN A 444 12.28 29.58 11.84
CA ASN A 444 11.85 29.85 13.20
C ASN A 444 12.95 30.67 13.95
N ILE A 445 12.52 31.75 14.62
CA ILE A 445 13.40 32.68 15.35
C ILE A 445 13.78 32.09 16.71
N GLU A 446 12.84 31.45 17.40
CA GLU A 446 13.07 30.83 18.72
C GLU A 446 14.05 29.66 18.62
N TYR A 447 13.90 28.81 17.59
CA TYR A 447 14.82 27.71 17.32
C TYR A 447 16.25 28.22 17.11
N ARG A 448 16.44 29.24 16.25
CA ARG A 448 17.76 29.88 16.03
C ARG A 448 18.33 30.50 17.31
N MET A 449 17.49 31.11 18.14
CA MET A 449 17.97 31.73 19.39
C MET A 449 18.42 30.67 20.40
N GLN A 450 17.69 29.56 20.52
CA GLN A 450 18.09 28.42 21.36
C GLN A 450 19.36 27.72 20.83
N GLU A 451 19.45 27.51 19.50
CA GLU A 451 20.63 26.98 18.81
C GLU A 451 21.88 27.85 19.09
N GLN A 452 21.78 29.16 18.89
CA GLN A 452 22.87 30.11 19.17
C GLN A 452 23.26 30.16 20.65
N LEU A 453 22.31 30.08 21.58
CA LEU A 453 22.61 30.05 23.01
C LEU A 453 23.34 28.76 23.42
N SER A 454 22.88 27.60 22.90
CA SER A 454 23.52 26.30 23.09
C SER A 454 24.95 26.30 22.56
N ASP A 455 25.16 26.71 21.32
CA ASP A 455 26.50 26.75 20.71
C ASP A 455 27.41 27.76 21.42
N ALA A 456 26.91 28.94 21.79
CA ALA A 456 27.68 29.91 22.56
C ALA A 456 28.03 29.40 23.97
N GLN A 457 27.26 28.49 24.55
CA GLN A 457 27.58 27.84 25.82
C GLN A 457 28.57 26.69 25.63
N GLN A 458 28.39 25.84 24.61
CA GLN A 458 29.37 24.80 24.24
C GLN A 458 30.75 25.39 23.90
N HIS A 459 30.81 26.48 23.13
CA HIS A 459 32.06 27.18 22.83
C HIS A 459 32.70 27.83 24.06
N ARG A 460 31.91 28.28 25.05
CA ARG A 460 32.45 28.73 26.35
C ARG A 460 33.04 27.55 27.13
N ASN A 461 32.31 26.44 27.25
CA ASN A 461 32.77 25.25 27.97
C ASN A 461 34.07 24.66 27.36
N ARG A 462 34.17 24.61 26.02
CA ARG A 462 35.41 24.18 25.32
C ARG A 462 36.59 25.15 25.50
N ARG A 463 36.32 26.44 25.74
CA ARG A 463 37.36 27.46 26.02
C ARG A 463 37.81 27.47 27.48
N SER A 464 37.00 26.97 28.42
CA SER A 464 37.45 26.78 29.81
C SER A 464 38.38 25.58 29.97
N ASP A 465 38.14 24.48 29.24
CA ASP A 465 39.02 23.29 29.28
C ASP A 465 40.43 23.62 28.76
N GLU A 466 41.46 23.29 29.54
CA GLU A 466 42.87 23.50 29.19
C GLU A 466 43.38 22.46 28.18
N SER A 467 42.93 21.21 28.33
CA SER A 467 43.33 20.06 27.51
C SER A 467 42.95 20.28 26.04
N LEU A 468 41.70 20.71 25.82
CA LEU A 468 41.19 21.02 24.48
C LEU A 468 41.92 22.20 23.83
N ARG A 469 42.31 23.21 24.61
CA ARG A 469 43.09 24.37 24.13
C ARG A 469 44.51 23.98 23.70
N ILE A 470 45.19 23.15 24.49
CA ILE A 470 46.53 22.64 24.16
C ILE A 470 46.49 21.79 22.89
N GLU A 471 45.53 20.87 22.77
CA GLU A 471 45.37 20.02 21.59
C GLU A 471 45.02 20.84 20.32
N GLU A 472 44.19 21.88 20.46
CA GLU A 472 43.87 22.79 19.36
C GLU A 472 45.09 23.61 18.91
N GLN A 473 45.94 24.07 19.83
CA GLN A 473 47.19 24.73 19.49
C GLN A 473 48.18 23.78 18.79
N ALA A 474 48.26 22.52 19.23
CA ALA A 474 49.07 21.49 18.57
C ALA A 474 48.60 21.21 17.14
N ARG A 475 47.29 20.97 16.94
CA ARG A 475 46.68 20.77 15.61
C ARG A 475 46.91 21.96 14.67
N ASN A 476 46.74 23.20 15.17
CA ASN A 476 47.02 24.41 14.41
C ASN A 476 48.50 24.59 14.05
N SER A 477 49.42 24.12 14.90
CA SER A 477 50.87 24.17 14.65
C SER A 477 51.31 23.15 13.60
N ILE A 478 50.76 21.93 13.65
CA ILE A 478 50.98 20.89 12.63
C ILE A 478 50.46 21.35 11.26
N SER A 479 49.25 21.90 11.20
CA SER A 479 48.67 22.45 9.96
C SER A 479 49.59 23.51 9.30
N LYS A 480 50.08 24.47 10.08
CA LYS A 480 51.03 25.50 9.61
C LYS A 480 52.40 24.94 9.22
N ARG A 481 52.84 23.82 9.79
CA ARG A 481 54.06 23.11 9.37
C ARG A 481 53.85 22.45 8.01
N ASN A 482 52.75 21.71 7.85
CA ASN A 482 52.44 20.97 6.62
C ASN A 482 52.27 21.91 5.41
N GLN A 483 51.68 23.09 5.61
CA GLN A 483 51.60 24.15 4.59
C GLN A 483 52.98 24.66 4.14
N ARG A 484 53.97 24.73 5.03
CA ARG A 484 55.33 25.21 4.71
C ARG A 484 56.23 24.16 4.06
N SER A 485 55.90 22.87 4.21
CA SER A 485 56.61 21.76 3.55
C SER A 485 56.04 21.40 2.18
N ASN A 486 54.86 21.92 1.80
CA ASN A 486 54.28 21.68 0.48
C ASN A 486 54.95 22.58 -0.57
N THR A 487 55.93 22.02 -1.29
CA THR A 487 56.68 22.73 -2.35
C THR A 487 55.79 23.21 -3.49
N LYS A 488 54.75 22.46 -3.86
CA LYS A 488 53.80 22.87 -4.89
C LYS A 488 53.04 24.14 -4.48
N PHE A 489 52.48 24.17 -3.27
CA PHE A 489 51.81 25.37 -2.74
C PHE A 489 52.73 26.60 -2.73
N LEU A 490 54.03 26.44 -2.47
CA LEU A 490 55.00 27.55 -2.51
C LEU A 490 55.29 28.02 -3.95
N ILE A 491 55.24 27.14 -4.94
CA ILE A 491 55.35 27.48 -6.37
C ILE A 491 54.07 28.18 -6.83
N ASP A 492 52.90 27.59 -6.60
CA ASP A 492 51.60 28.13 -6.99
C ASP A 492 51.41 29.59 -6.47
N VAL A 493 51.75 29.85 -5.19
CA VAL A 493 51.70 31.18 -4.56
C VAL A 493 52.81 32.12 -5.05
N TYR A 494 53.94 31.59 -5.56
CA TYR A 494 54.95 32.41 -6.21
C TYR A 494 54.49 32.86 -7.60
N GLU A 495 53.93 31.95 -8.40
CA GLU A 495 53.45 32.18 -9.77
C GLU A 495 52.25 33.13 -9.80
N GLU A 496 51.23 32.91 -8.97
CA GLU A 496 50.13 33.89 -8.75
C GLU A 496 50.70 35.26 -8.36
N GLY A 497 51.74 35.25 -7.51
CA GLY A 497 52.46 36.43 -7.04
C GLY A 497 53.33 37.15 -8.07
N ILE A 498 53.50 36.62 -9.29
CA ILE A 498 54.17 37.28 -10.43
C ILE A 498 53.32 37.34 -11.72
N GLN A 499 52.16 36.68 -11.76
CA GLN A 499 51.25 36.64 -12.92
C GLN A 499 50.90 38.03 -13.45
N ASN A 500 50.80 39.00 -12.55
CA ASN A 500 50.77 40.41 -12.87
C ASN A 500 52.20 40.95 -12.71
N GLY A 501 52.74 41.60 -13.74
CA GLY A 501 54.06 42.23 -13.69
C GLY A 501 54.19 43.31 -12.60
N PRO A 502 55.39 43.85 -12.37
CA PRO A 502 55.60 44.88 -11.37
C PRO A 502 55.02 46.23 -11.80
N SER A 503 53.69 46.43 -11.72
CA SER A 503 52.99 47.66 -12.08
C SER A 503 52.71 48.61 -10.91
N PHE A 504 53.05 48.22 -9.68
CA PHE A 504 52.74 49.01 -8.48
C PHE A 504 53.91 49.94 -8.13
N VAL A 505 53.76 51.23 -8.46
CA VAL A 505 54.74 52.29 -8.14
C VAL A 505 54.74 52.58 -6.65
N CYS A 506 55.93 52.61 -6.03
CA CYS A 506 56.09 53.04 -4.65
C CYS A 506 56.15 54.57 -4.54
N VAL A 507 55.18 55.20 -3.86
CA VAL A 507 55.10 56.67 -3.71
C VAL A 507 56.33 57.33 -3.09
N CYS A 508 57.15 56.57 -2.37
CA CYS A 508 58.32 57.07 -1.64
C CYS A 508 59.64 56.89 -2.41
N CYS A 509 59.83 55.79 -3.13
CA CYS A 509 61.11 55.45 -3.80
C CYS A 509 61.00 55.30 -5.32
N GLY A 510 59.85 55.58 -5.93
CA GLY A 510 59.62 55.55 -7.39
C GLY A 510 59.61 54.16 -8.03
N GLY A 511 60.30 53.18 -7.43
CA GLY A 511 60.44 51.83 -7.97
C GLY A 511 59.12 51.09 -8.21
N LEU A 512 59.16 50.21 -9.20
CA LEU A 512 58.09 49.32 -9.62
C LEU A 512 58.12 48.01 -8.82
N PHE A 513 56.96 47.55 -8.35
CA PHE A 513 56.83 46.37 -7.49
C PHE A 513 55.63 45.50 -7.86
N PHE A 514 55.70 44.23 -7.47
CA PHE A 514 54.56 43.30 -7.51
C PHE A 514 53.54 43.66 -6.43
N LYS A 515 52.25 43.37 -6.66
CA LYS A 515 51.15 43.59 -5.71
C LYS A 515 51.43 43.05 -4.30
N ARG A 516 52.13 41.90 -4.20
CA ARG A 516 52.51 41.24 -2.94
C ARG A 516 53.68 41.89 -2.18
N THR A 517 54.43 42.81 -2.79
CA THR A 517 55.55 43.54 -2.16
C THR A 517 55.24 45.03 -1.91
N VAL A 518 53.98 45.44 -2.07
CA VAL A 518 53.45 46.75 -1.68
C VAL A 518 52.33 46.64 -0.66
N ASN A 519 52.16 47.71 0.12
CA ASN A 519 51.00 47.95 0.98
C ASN A 519 50.23 49.15 0.43
N LYS A 520 48.92 49.17 0.58
CA LYS A 520 48.10 50.34 0.26
C LYS A 520 48.53 51.51 1.17
N PHE A 521 48.87 52.64 0.59
CA PHE A 521 49.39 53.80 1.32
C PHE A 521 48.25 54.70 1.77
N THR A 522 48.05 54.76 3.09
CA THR A 522 47.11 55.68 3.75
C THR A 522 47.83 56.39 4.90
N LEU A 523 48.45 57.53 4.62
CA LEU A 523 49.13 58.37 5.62
C LEU A 523 48.23 59.55 6.00
N SER A 524 48.11 59.83 7.30
CA SER A 524 47.45 61.03 7.78
C SER A 524 48.24 62.27 7.35
N ARG A 525 47.53 63.34 6.94
CA ARG A 525 48.13 64.64 6.60
C ARG A 525 48.94 65.27 7.75
N ASN A 526 48.79 64.77 8.97
CA ASN A 526 49.46 65.27 10.17
C ASN A 526 50.82 64.58 10.44
N ASN A 527 51.31 63.70 9.55
CA ASN A 527 52.63 63.08 9.69
C ASN A 527 53.72 63.98 9.05
N SER A 528 54.81 64.24 9.76
CA SER A 528 55.90 65.12 9.32
C SER A 528 56.63 64.66 8.05
N LEU A 529 56.60 63.36 7.75
CA LEU A 529 57.19 62.78 6.53
C LEU A 529 56.24 62.85 5.32
N PHE A 530 54.99 63.30 5.47
CA PHE A 530 54.03 63.40 4.37
C PHE A 530 54.58 64.23 3.19
N ASN A 531 55.27 65.33 3.50
CA ASN A 531 55.87 66.23 2.51
C ASN A 531 57.21 65.72 1.92
N GLN A 532 57.71 64.55 2.34
CA GLN A 532 58.93 63.93 1.80
C GLN A 532 58.62 62.78 0.82
N ILE A 533 57.35 62.60 0.46
CA ILE A 533 56.86 61.51 -0.40
C ILE A 533 56.44 62.15 -1.72
N PHE A 534 57.23 61.93 -2.77
CA PHE A 534 57.17 62.74 -4.00
C PHE A 534 56.16 62.23 -5.03
N ASN A 535 55.89 60.92 -5.09
CA ASN A 535 55.03 60.33 -6.13
C ASN A 535 53.59 60.14 -5.65
N VAL A 536 53.01 61.11 -4.93
CA VAL A 536 51.62 61.04 -4.42
C VAL A 536 50.57 61.15 -5.53
N ASP A 537 50.92 61.81 -6.64
CA ASP A 537 50.03 61.97 -7.80
C ASP A 537 50.13 60.82 -8.82
N ILE A 538 51.18 60.00 -8.77
CA ILE A 538 51.35 58.81 -9.62
C ILE A 538 50.47 57.67 -9.08
N LYS A 539 49.20 57.69 -9.47
CA LYS A 539 48.24 56.63 -9.18
C LYS A 539 48.51 55.44 -10.09
N SER A 540 48.70 54.25 -9.50
CA SER A 540 48.64 53.00 -10.27
C SER A 540 47.22 52.78 -10.82
N GLU A 541 47.06 51.90 -11.82
CA GLU A 541 45.82 51.66 -12.58
C GLU A 541 44.53 51.53 -11.73
N CYS A 542 44.65 51.03 -10.50
CA CYS A 542 43.55 50.89 -9.54
C CYS A 542 43.17 52.17 -8.76
N GLY A 543 43.72 53.34 -9.10
CA GLY A 543 43.38 54.64 -8.50
C GLY A 543 43.87 54.85 -7.06
N PHE A 544 44.69 53.95 -6.54
CA PHE A 544 45.24 54.02 -5.18
C PHE A 544 46.75 54.21 -5.17
N ASN A 545 47.24 54.81 -4.08
CA ASN A 545 48.65 55.01 -3.81
C ASN A 545 49.23 53.80 -3.06
N TRP A 546 50.47 53.43 -3.38
CA TRP A 546 51.12 52.21 -2.88
C TRP A 546 52.51 52.50 -2.33
N ILE A 547 52.93 51.73 -1.31
CA ILE A 547 54.27 51.86 -0.71
C ILE A 547 54.89 50.46 -0.54
N CYS A 548 56.13 50.26 -1.00
CA CYS A 548 56.81 48.97 -0.85
C CYS A 548 57.03 48.63 0.63
N VAL A 549 57.09 47.33 0.98
CA VAL A 549 57.20 46.89 2.39
C VAL A 549 58.39 47.56 3.11
N THR A 550 59.51 47.73 2.42
CA THR A 550 60.72 48.39 2.95
C THR A 550 60.45 49.85 3.32
N CYS A 551 59.96 50.67 2.39
CA CYS A 551 59.65 52.08 2.68
C CYS A 551 58.55 52.20 3.74
N SER A 552 57.56 51.29 3.72
CA SER A 552 56.49 51.21 4.72
C SER A 552 57.00 50.91 6.14
N LYS A 553 58.11 50.18 6.29
CA LYS A 553 58.77 49.97 7.58
C LYS A 553 59.46 51.25 8.08
N TYR A 554 60.28 51.88 7.24
CA TYR A 554 61.02 53.10 7.58
C TYR A 554 60.05 54.26 7.96
N VAL A 555 58.99 54.47 7.18
CA VAL A 555 57.96 55.49 7.48
C VAL A 555 57.21 55.17 8.78
N ARG A 556 56.96 53.89 9.11
CA ARG A 556 56.41 53.48 10.43
C ARG A 556 57.35 53.72 11.59
N GLU A 557 58.66 53.72 11.35
CA GLU A 557 59.70 54.09 12.33
C GLU A 557 60.00 55.60 12.35
N ASN A 558 59.21 56.43 11.64
CA ASN A 558 59.44 57.87 11.41
C ASN A 558 60.85 58.18 10.85
N LYS A 559 61.35 57.33 9.93
CA LYS A 559 62.62 57.50 9.22
C LYS A 559 62.38 57.65 7.72
N THR A 560 63.12 58.55 7.08
CA THR A 560 63.18 58.64 5.62
C THR A 560 63.96 57.44 5.06
N PRO A 561 63.42 56.66 4.10
CA PRO A 561 64.17 55.57 3.47
C PRO A 561 65.40 56.07 2.68
N ASN A 562 66.51 55.32 2.68
CA ASN A 562 67.71 55.70 1.93
C ASN A 562 67.46 55.86 0.41
N LEU A 563 66.57 55.03 -0.14
CA LEU A 563 66.17 55.06 -1.56
C LEU A 563 64.97 55.99 -1.83
N ALA A 564 64.63 56.90 -0.92
CA ALA A 564 63.53 57.83 -1.14
C ALA A 564 63.89 58.90 -2.19
N LEU A 565 62.90 59.29 -3.00
CA LEU A 565 63.05 60.34 -4.01
C LEU A 565 63.33 61.73 -3.39
N SER A 566 63.06 61.89 -2.09
CA SER A 566 63.50 63.04 -1.29
C SER A 566 65.03 63.22 -1.26
N ASN A 567 65.79 62.16 -1.49
CA ASN A 567 67.24 62.13 -1.29
C ASN A 567 68.01 62.46 -2.58
N GLY A 568 67.40 63.18 -3.51
CA GLY A 568 67.98 63.51 -4.82
C GLY A 568 67.94 62.38 -5.85
N LEU A 569 67.29 61.24 -5.54
CA LEU A 569 67.18 60.07 -6.43
C LEU A 569 66.05 60.19 -7.46
N GLN A 570 65.72 61.41 -7.88
CA GLN A 570 64.71 61.69 -8.91
C GLN A 570 65.35 61.52 -10.29
N PHE A 571 64.58 61.02 -11.26
CA PHE A 571 65.01 61.07 -12.66
C PHE A 571 65.14 62.53 -13.10
N PRO A 572 66.14 62.89 -13.94
CA PRO A 572 66.20 64.21 -14.54
C PRO A 572 64.96 64.46 -15.39
N VAL A 573 64.58 65.73 -15.54
CA VAL A 573 63.49 66.12 -16.44
C VAL A 573 63.85 65.65 -17.85
N VAL A 574 62.93 64.92 -18.49
CA VAL A 574 63.08 64.47 -19.89
C VAL A 574 63.35 65.70 -20.77
N PRO A 575 64.47 65.75 -21.52
CA PRO A 575 64.76 66.84 -22.46
C PRO A 575 63.62 67.05 -23.46
N ASP A 576 63.37 68.30 -23.87
CA ASP A 576 62.26 68.64 -24.76
C ASP A 576 62.31 67.86 -26.09
N GLU A 577 63.51 67.56 -26.57
CA GLU A 577 63.80 66.78 -27.76
C GLU A 577 63.28 65.33 -27.69
N LEU A 578 63.12 64.76 -26.49
CA LEU A 578 62.69 63.38 -26.27
C LEU A 578 61.18 63.27 -25.95
N LYS A 579 60.48 64.38 -25.70
CA LYS A 579 59.03 64.41 -25.36
C LYS A 579 58.10 64.11 -26.55
N HIS A 580 58.66 63.68 -27.67
CA HIS A 580 57.94 63.40 -28.91
C HIS A 580 58.07 61.93 -29.37
N LEU A 581 58.81 61.11 -28.62
CA LEU A 581 58.90 59.67 -28.83
C LEU A 581 57.58 58.99 -28.39
N ASN A 582 57.21 57.90 -29.07
CA ASN A 582 56.05 57.10 -28.67
C ASN A 582 56.42 55.94 -27.72
N GLU A 583 55.44 55.25 -27.11
CA GLU A 583 55.67 54.17 -26.12
C GLU A 583 56.54 52.99 -26.62
N VAL A 584 56.77 52.86 -27.93
CA VAL A 584 57.66 51.86 -28.54
C VAL A 584 59.07 52.42 -28.77
N GLU A 585 59.21 53.73 -28.89
CA GLU A 585 60.48 54.46 -29.06
C GLU A 585 61.12 54.87 -27.71
N GLU A 586 60.36 54.84 -26.60
CA GLU A 586 60.85 55.02 -25.23
C GLU A 586 61.49 53.75 -24.61
N ARG A 587 61.60 52.64 -25.35
CA ARG A 587 62.00 51.30 -24.83
C ARG A 587 63.33 50.77 -25.37
#